data_AF-A0A1R1B4K3-F1
#
_entry.id   AF-A0A1R1B4K3-F1
#
_cell.length_a   1.000
_cell.length_b   1.000
_cell.length_c   1.000
_cell.angle_alpha   90.00
_cell.angle_beta   90.00
_cell.angle_gamma   90.00
#
_symmetry.space_group_name_H-M   'P 1'
#
loop_
_entity.id
_entity.type
_entity.pdbx_description
1 polymer ?
#
loop_
_entity_poly.entity_id
_entity_poly.type
_entity_poly.pdbx_seq_one_letter_code
_entity_poly.pdbx_strand_id
1 'polypeptide(L)'
;MSEHTYIFSLEELGYTLAVHQGEEMAAGLMKAYYGDLSEDRWELLFQAATHSLMSKGFIESIDEENGEVRFTSEITQMIQHLLQSNYMLRGITDRNSSKVLTIHELQQRYLYHLSDNNTLHFLSWTEPQDWEEELVRFYGVKPSKAEGMTLSESKVVITEELWNRLTAGESPASPLYDELSSDQQQLIAEWQQDFQTNARTMDNLSTIRIGSGNQTAIEDILFVLPAKEGFWIVCNREADRNAEPQICIELQSFSACRKTLGSFAGALT
;
A
#
# COMPACT_ATOMS: atom_id res chain seq x y z
N MET A 1 12.15 15.19 0.44
CA MET A 1 10.87 15.83 0.07
C MET A 1 11.03 16.81 -1.09
N SER A 2 10.42 16.52 -2.24
CA SER A 2 10.06 17.57 -3.21
C SER A 2 9.11 18.58 -2.54
N GLU A 3 9.26 19.87 -2.83
CA GLU A 3 8.55 20.94 -2.10
C GLU A 3 7.03 20.98 -2.35
N HIS A 4 6.46 20.12 -3.21
CA HIS A 4 5.05 20.17 -3.59
C HIS A 4 4.39 18.78 -3.67
N THR A 5 3.28 18.65 -2.95
CA THR A 5 2.32 17.55 -3.12
C THR A 5 1.18 18.01 -4.02
N TYR A 6 0.94 17.28 -5.11
CA TYR A 6 -0.15 17.52 -6.05
C TYR A 6 -1.37 16.70 -5.64
N ILE A 7 -2.52 17.35 -5.56
CA ILE A 7 -3.77 16.74 -5.08
C ILE A 7 -4.77 16.71 -6.21
N PHE A 8 -5.22 15.50 -6.55
CA PHE A 8 -6.26 15.22 -7.52
C PHE A 8 -7.48 14.64 -6.80
N SER A 9 -8.68 15.05 -7.20
CA SER A 9 -9.86 14.23 -7.02
C SER A 9 -9.78 13.02 -7.95
N LEU A 10 -10.64 12.03 -7.71
CA LEU A 10 -10.83 10.88 -8.57
C LEU A 10 -11.05 11.29 -10.04
N GLU A 11 -11.95 12.25 -10.28
CA GLU A 11 -12.31 12.72 -11.62
C GLU A 11 -11.14 13.43 -12.29
N GLU A 12 -10.42 14.26 -11.54
CA GLU A 12 -9.25 14.99 -12.04
C GLU A 12 -8.12 14.03 -12.43
N LEU A 13 -7.84 13.01 -11.60
CA LEU A 13 -6.84 12.00 -11.94
C LEU A 13 -7.30 11.15 -13.13
N GLY A 14 -8.56 10.70 -13.13
CA GLY A 14 -9.13 9.92 -14.23
C GLY A 14 -9.08 10.66 -15.56
N TYR A 15 -9.46 11.94 -15.58
CA TYR A 15 -9.34 12.79 -16.76
C TYR A 15 -7.89 12.96 -17.21
N THR A 16 -6.99 13.25 -16.27
CA THR A 16 -5.57 13.46 -16.57
C THR A 16 -4.94 12.20 -17.17
N LEU A 17 -5.27 11.01 -16.64
CA LEU A 17 -4.84 9.73 -17.19
C LEU A 17 -5.37 9.52 -18.61
N ALA A 18 -6.66 9.78 -18.85
CA ALA A 18 -7.28 9.62 -20.17
C ALA A 18 -6.60 10.50 -21.23
N VAL A 19 -6.29 11.76 -20.91
CA VAL A 19 -5.58 12.66 -21.83
C VAL A 19 -4.17 12.16 -22.16
N HIS A 20 -3.53 11.41 -21.25
CA HIS A 20 -2.18 10.87 -21.43
C HIS A 20 -2.15 9.42 -21.97
N GLN A 21 -3.22 8.97 -22.67
CA GLN A 21 -3.32 7.61 -23.23
C GLN A 21 -3.32 6.51 -22.16
N GLY A 22 -3.87 6.82 -20.99
CA GLY A 22 -4.05 5.91 -19.87
C GLY A 22 -5.48 5.43 -19.72
N GLU A 23 -6.21 5.20 -20.82
CA GLU A 23 -7.66 4.98 -20.82
C GLU A 23 -8.06 3.74 -20.01
N GLU A 24 -7.28 2.67 -20.06
CA GLU A 24 -7.54 1.45 -19.26
C GLU A 24 -7.44 1.71 -17.76
N MET A 25 -6.40 2.44 -17.33
CA MET A 25 -6.20 2.80 -15.92
C MET A 25 -7.28 3.79 -15.45
N ALA A 26 -7.60 4.80 -16.27
CA ALA A 26 -8.67 5.75 -16.00
C ALA A 26 -10.02 5.04 -15.86
N ALA A 27 -10.36 4.14 -16.79
CA ALA A 27 -11.60 3.37 -16.75
C ALA A 27 -11.65 2.46 -15.52
N GLY A 28 -10.56 1.75 -15.20
CA GLY A 28 -10.49 0.88 -14.02
C GLY A 28 -10.70 1.66 -12.72
N LEU A 29 -10.05 2.81 -12.59
CA LEU A 29 -10.15 3.69 -11.43
C LEU A 29 -11.57 4.25 -11.27
N MET A 30 -12.12 4.84 -12.34
CA MET A 30 -13.41 5.52 -12.27
C MET A 30 -14.59 4.53 -12.17
N LYS A 31 -14.55 3.39 -12.88
CA LYS A 31 -15.60 2.36 -12.84
C LYS A 31 -15.74 1.72 -11.47
N ALA A 32 -14.63 1.57 -10.73
CA ALA A 32 -14.67 1.03 -9.36
C ALA A 32 -15.51 1.90 -8.41
N TYR A 33 -15.61 3.21 -8.67
CA TYR A 33 -16.35 4.15 -7.84
C TYR A 33 -17.74 4.46 -8.39
N TYR A 34 -17.84 4.77 -9.69
CA TYR A 34 -19.06 5.25 -10.33
C TYR A 34 -19.89 4.14 -11.00
N GLY A 35 -19.33 2.95 -11.20
CA GLY A 35 -19.92 1.92 -12.03
C GLY A 35 -19.99 2.34 -13.50
N ASP A 36 -21.06 1.92 -14.19
CA ASP A 36 -21.29 2.31 -15.58
C ASP A 36 -22.07 3.64 -15.63
N LEU A 37 -21.44 4.67 -16.21
CA LEU A 37 -22.07 5.97 -16.47
C LEU A 37 -22.42 6.12 -17.96
N SER A 38 -23.47 6.89 -18.25
CA SER A 38 -23.79 7.32 -19.61
C SER A 38 -22.77 8.33 -20.13
N GLU A 39 -22.63 8.45 -21.45
CA GLU A 39 -21.71 9.40 -22.10
C GLU A 39 -21.92 10.84 -21.61
N ASP A 40 -23.16 11.33 -21.55
CA ASP A 40 -23.47 12.67 -21.04
C ASP A 40 -22.96 12.92 -19.61
N ARG A 41 -22.93 11.88 -18.77
CA ARG A 41 -22.44 12.00 -17.39
C ARG A 41 -20.92 12.01 -17.34
N TRP A 42 -20.26 11.23 -18.20
CA TRP A 42 -18.80 11.31 -18.36
C TRP A 42 -18.36 12.68 -18.83
N GLU A 43 -19.07 13.24 -19.82
CA GLU A 43 -18.76 14.58 -20.35
C GLU A 43 -18.88 15.64 -19.26
N LEU A 44 -19.97 15.66 -18.49
CA LEU A 44 -20.14 16.60 -17.39
C LEU A 44 -19.07 16.45 -16.30
N LEU A 45 -18.70 15.22 -15.94
CA LEU A 45 -17.64 14.95 -14.96
C LEU A 45 -16.29 15.49 -15.45
N PHE A 46 -15.95 15.23 -16.72
CA PHE A 46 -14.69 15.70 -17.28
C PHE A 46 -14.67 17.21 -17.50
N GLN A 47 -15.78 17.85 -17.88
CA GLN A 47 -15.86 19.31 -17.90
C GLN A 47 -15.57 19.92 -16.52
N ALA A 48 -16.17 19.37 -15.46
CA ALA A 48 -15.90 19.81 -14.10
C ALA A 48 -14.44 19.59 -13.68
N ALA A 49 -13.87 18.42 -14.00
CA ALA A 49 -12.47 18.09 -13.75
C ALA A 49 -11.51 19.05 -14.45
N THR A 50 -11.74 19.34 -15.74
CA THR A 50 -10.93 20.27 -16.53
C THR A 50 -10.93 21.67 -15.93
N HIS A 51 -12.10 22.21 -15.54
CA HIS A 51 -12.17 23.52 -14.89
C HIS A 51 -11.43 23.56 -13.56
N SER A 52 -11.53 22.49 -12.76
CA SER A 52 -10.81 22.37 -11.49
C SER A 52 -9.29 22.30 -11.70
N LEU A 53 -8.83 21.49 -12.66
CA LEU A 53 -7.41 21.36 -13.03
C LEU A 53 -6.81 22.66 -13.57
N MET A 54 -7.57 23.43 -14.35
CA MET A 54 -7.18 24.78 -14.78
C MET A 54 -7.03 25.73 -13.58
N SER A 55 -8.00 25.73 -12.66
CA SER A 55 -7.96 26.57 -11.44
C SER A 55 -6.75 26.25 -10.56
N LYS A 56 -6.35 24.97 -10.50
CA LYS A 56 -5.14 24.51 -9.81
C LYS A 56 -3.83 24.84 -10.55
N GLY A 57 -3.91 25.34 -11.78
CA GLY A 57 -2.74 25.62 -12.63
C GLY A 57 -2.06 24.35 -13.14
N PHE A 58 -2.75 23.21 -13.17
CA PHE A 58 -2.18 21.95 -13.67
C PHE A 58 -2.24 21.87 -15.20
N ILE A 59 -3.19 22.58 -15.82
CA ILE A 59 -3.33 22.76 -17.26
C ILE A 59 -2.72 24.11 -17.66
N GLU A 60 -1.78 24.08 -18.60
CA GLU A 60 -1.13 25.27 -19.17
C GLU A 60 -1.98 25.93 -20.25
N SER A 61 -2.61 25.10 -21.10
CA SER A 61 -3.44 25.58 -22.21
C SER A 61 -4.41 24.50 -22.68
N ILE A 62 -5.52 24.96 -23.27
CA ILE A 62 -6.46 24.12 -24.02
C ILE A 62 -6.49 24.69 -25.44
N ASP A 63 -6.17 23.85 -26.42
CA ASP A 63 -6.38 24.16 -27.84
C ASP A 63 -7.84 23.87 -28.18
N GLU A 64 -8.66 24.91 -28.26
CA GLU A 64 -10.08 24.81 -28.57
C GLU A 64 -10.36 24.31 -30.00
N GLU A 65 -9.41 24.44 -30.94
CA GLU A 65 -9.59 24.01 -32.33
C GLU A 65 -9.43 22.49 -32.49
N ASN A 66 -8.50 21.89 -31.73
CA ASN A 66 -8.19 20.46 -31.79
C ASN A 66 -8.67 19.66 -30.56
N GLY A 67 -9.16 20.35 -29.53
CA GLY A 67 -9.54 19.74 -28.24
C GLY A 67 -8.33 19.22 -27.44
N GLU A 68 -7.11 19.65 -27.79
CA GLU A 68 -5.88 19.19 -27.13
C GLU A 68 -5.66 19.94 -25.82
N VAL A 69 -5.47 19.19 -24.73
CA VAL A 69 -5.26 19.74 -23.39
C VAL A 69 -3.81 19.54 -23.01
N ARG A 70 -3.11 20.64 -22.72
CA ARG A 70 -1.71 20.64 -22.35
C ARG A 70 -1.57 20.83 -20.85
N PHE A 71 -1.06 19.81 -20.18
CA PHE A 71 -0.68 19.87 -18.78
C PHE A 71 0.70 20.47 -18.58
N THR A 72 0.97 20.94 -17.36
CA THR A 72 2.34 21.33 -16.98
C THR A 72 3.31 20.17 -17.11
N SER A 73 4.58 20.48 -17.40
CA SER A 73 5.62 19.46 -17.55
C SER A 73 5.76 18.54 -16.35
N GLU A 74 5.48 19.04 -15.15
CA GLU A 74 5.56 18.27 -13.91
C GLU A 74 4.43 17.24 -13.81
N ILE A 75 3.19 17.65 -14.07
CA ILE A 75 2.04 16.73 -14.08
C ILE A 75 2.20 15.68 -15.18
N THR A 76 2.60 16.09 -16.39
CA THR A 76 2.87 15.13 -17.47
C THR A 76 3.92 14.09 -17.06
N GLN A 77 5.02 14.51 -16.41
CA GLN A 77 6.03 13.56 -15.92
C GLN A 77 5.47 12.59 -14.87
N MET A 78 4.73 13.08 -13.87
CA MET A 78 4.14 12.23 -12.83
C MET A 78 3.16 11.20 -13.42
N ILE A 79 2.32 11.64 -14.37
CA ILE A 79 1.29 10.78 -14.97
C ILE A 79 1.93 9.72 -15.88
N GLN A 80 2.94 10.11 -16.68
CA GLN A 80 3.70 9.14 -17.45
C GLN A 80 4.43 8.14 -16.55
N HIS A 81 4.96 8.60 -15.41
CA HIS A 81 5.56 7.72 -14.41
C HIS A 81 4.56 6.70 -13.86
N LEU A 82 3.35 7.12 -13.48
CA LEU A 82 2.28 6.20 -13.04
C LEU A 82 1.93 5.16 -14.10
N LEU A 83 1.80 5.57 -15.37
CA LEU A 83 1.39 4.69 -16.47
C LEU A 83 2.48 3.67 -16.86
N GLN A 84 3.75 4.04 -16.69
CA GLN A 84 4.88 3.25 -17.19
C GLN A 84 5.58 2.44 -16.08
N SER A 85 5.32 2.75 -14.81
CA SER A 85 5.95 2.04 -13.69
C SER A 85 5.54 0.58 -13.68
N ASN A 86 6.53 -0.30 -13.60
CA ASN A 86 6.35 -1.75 -13.58
C ASN A 86 6.82 -2.39 -12.28
N TYR A 87 7.34 -1.59 -11.35
CA TYR A 87 7.72 -2.04 -10.02
C TYR A 87 7.21 -1.08 -8.96
N MET A 88 6.57 -1.62 -7.93
CA MET A 88 5.86 -0.81 -6.94
C MET A 88 6.03 -1.38 -5.54
N LEU A 89 6.16 -0.50 -4.56
CA LEU A 89 5.90 -0.80 -3.15
C LEU A 89 4.48 -0.34 -2.83
N ARG A 90 3.63 -1.23 -2.29
CA ARG A 90 2.23 -0.92 -2.00
C ARG A 90 1.88 -1.26 -0.56
N GLY A 91 1.44 -0.26 0.20
CA GLY A 91 0.89 -0.39 1.54
C GLY A 91 -0.63 -0.19 1.55
N ILE A 92 -1.35 -1.03 2.29
CA ILE A 92 -2.79 -0.89 2.52
C ILE A 92 -3.04 -0.93 4.03
N THR A 93 -3.93 -0.08 4.51
CA THR A 93 -4.46 -0.17 5.87
C THR A 93 -5.97 -0.37 5.88
N ASP A 94 -6.41 -1.34 6.67
CA ASP A 94 -7.83 -1.70 6.82
C ASP A 94 -8.49 -1.01 8.03
N ARG A 95 -7.75 -0.16 8.76
CA ARG A 95 -8.12 0.21 10.13
C ARG A 95 -9.23 1.22 10.31
N ASN A 96 -9.56 2.08 9.33
CA ASN A 96 -10.66 3.08 9.44
C ASN A 96 -10.91 3.91 8.15
N SER A 97 -10.11 3.72 7.11
CA SER A 97 -10.20 4.42 5.82
C SER A 97 -9.46 3.57 4.80
N SER A 98 -9.99 3.38 3.59
CA SER A 98 -9.30 2.63 2.55
C SER A 98 -8.17 3.49 1.98
N LYS A 99 -7.09 3.58 2.76
CA LYS A 99 -5.86 4.26 2.38
C LYS A 99 -4.93 3.27 1.73
N VAL A 100 -4.46 3.64 0.56
CA VAL A 100 -3.49 2.88 -0.21
C VAL A 100 -2.33 3.81 -0.50
N LEU A 101 -1.15 3.45 -0.01
CA LEU A 101 0.10 4.09 -0.36
C LEU A 101 0.76 3.23 -1.43
N THR A 102 1.18 3.83 -2.53
CA THR A 102 1.95 3.18 -3.58
C THR A 102 3.17 4.04 -3.88
N ILE A 103 4.35 3.45 -3.89
CA ILE A 103 5.57 4.08 -4.41
C ILE A 103 5.87 3.40 -5.74
N HIS A 104 5.77 4.17 -6.81
CA HIS A 104 5.98 3.71 -8.17
C HIS A 104 7.43 3.92 -8.57
N GLU A 105 8.13 2.85 -8.95
CA GLU A 105 9.49 2.90 -9.48
C GLU A 105 9.49 2.88 -11.00
N LEU A 106 10.25 3.81 -11.58
CA LEU A 106 10.62 3.81 -12.98
C LEU A 106 11.98 4.48 -13.15
N GLN A 107 12.96 3.73 -13.65
CA GLN A 107 14.31 4.22 -13.95
C GLN A 107 14.98 4.91 -12.75
N GLN A 108 14.88 4.32 -11.56
CA GLN A 108 15.42 4.84 -10.29
C GLN A 108 14.82 6.20 -9.86
N ARG A 109 13.67 6.59 -10.42
CA ARG A 109 12.82 7.65 -9.87
C ARG A 109 11.63 7.03 -9.18
N TYR A 110 11.19 7.67 -8.10
CA TYR A 110 10.14 7.15 -7.24
C TYR A 110 9.02 8.17 -7.06
N LEU A 111 7.82 7.79 -7.48
CA LEU A 111 6.62 8.60 -7.31
C LEU A 111 5.78 8.04 -6.17
N TYR A 112 5.64 8.82 -5.11
CA TYR A 112 4.73 8.54 -4.01
C TYR A 112 3.30 8.86 -4.44
N HIS A 113 2.40 7.91 -4.25
CA HIS A 113 0.97 8.02 -4.49
C HIS A 113 0.19 7.55 -3.26
N LEU A 114 -0.48 8.47 -2.59
CA LEU A 114 -1.45 8.13 -1.54
C LEU A 114 -2.87 8.28 -2.09
N SER A 115 -3.65 7.22 -2.07
CA SER A 115 -5.09 7.23 -2.30
C SER A 115 -5.80 7.24 -0.95
N ASP A 116 -6.71 8.18 -0.73
CA ASP A 116 -7.58 8.24 0.45
C ASP A 116 -9.04 8.04 0.04
N ASN A 117 -9.62 6.93 0.50
CA ASN A 117 -10.98 6.50 0.17
C ASN A 117 -11.29 6.45 -1.33
N ASN A 118 -10.27 6.27 -2.17
CA ASN A 118 -10.34 6.31 -3.64
C ASN A 118 -10.98 7.58 -4.22
N THR A 119 -10.99 8.67 -3.45
CA THR A 119 -11.58 9.96 -3.84
C THR A 119 -10.54 11.05 -3.96
N LEU A 120 -9.51 11.01 -3.11
CA LEU A 120 -8.38 11.94 -3.15
C LEU A 120 -7.09 11.18 -3.43
N HIS A 121 -6.29 11.72 -4.34
CA HIS A 121 -5.02 11.17 -4.76
C HIS A 121 -3.93 12.22 -4.58
N PHE A 122 -2.91 11.89 -3.81
CA PHE A 122 -1.78 12.75 -3.50
C PHE A 122 -0.55 12.20 -4.21
N LEU A 123 0.07 13.02 -5.05
CA LEU A 123 1.28 12.67 -5.82
C LEU A 123 2.45 13.57 -5.41
N SER A 124 3.61 12.97 -5.18
CA SER A 124 4.85 13.69 -4.93
C SER A 124 6.06 12.83 -5.25
N TRP A 125 7.15 13.44 -5.72
CA TRP A 125 8.42 12.72 -5.81
C TRP A 125 8.98 12.45 -4.42
N THR A 126 9.44 11.22 -4.21
CA THR A 126 10.01 10.73 -2.95
C THR A 126 11.38 10.11 -3.20
N GLU A 127 12.15 9.95 -2.13
CA GLU A 127 13.49 9.36 -2.15
C GLU A 127 13.56 8.24 -1.11
N PRO A 128 14.36 7.18 -1.32
CA PRO A 128 14.43 6.03 -0.41
C PRO A 128 14.68 6.37 1.06
N GLN A 129 15.44 7.44 1.32
CA GLN A 129 15.75 7.93 2.66
C GLN A 129 14.51 8.44 3.44
N ASP A 130 13.43 8.81 2.75
CA ASP A 130 12.21 9.36 3.34
C ASP A 130 11.19 8.23 3.67
N TRP A 131 11.30 7.05 3.05
CA TRP A 131 10.27 6.00 3.08
C TRP A 131 10.03 5.38 4.46
N GLU A 132 11.09 5.23 5.26
CA GLU A 132 10.97 4.65 6.59
C GLU A 132 10.00 5.48 7.46
N GLU A 133 10.13 6.80 7.43
CA GLU A 133 9.28 7.71 8.20
C GLU A 133 7.87 7.81 7.61
N GLU A 134 7.75 7.75 6.28
CA GLU A 134 6.46 7.72 5.57
C GLU A 134 5.66 6.47 5.92
N LEU A 135 6.27 5.29 5.90
CA LEU A 135 5.62 4.02 6.22
C LEU A 135 5.22 3.92 7.69
N VAL A 136 6.09 4.37 8.61
CA VAL A 136 5.75 4.47 10.03
C VAL A 136 4.52 5.35 10.24
N ARG A 137 4.46 6.50 9.56
CA ARG A 137 3.31 7.40 9.61
C ARG A 137 2.06 6.77 9.00
N PHE A 138 2.20 6.10 7.86
CA PHE A 138 1.11 5.46 7.12
C PHE A 138 0.42 4.37 7.94
N TYR A 139 1.19 3.46 8.56
CA TYR A 139 0.66 2.41 9.42
C TYR A 139 0.28 2.88 10.83
N GLY A 140 0.48 4.17 11.14
CA GLY A 140 0.23 4.73 12.46
C GLY A 140 1.09 4.09 13.55
N VAL A 141 2.28 3.61 13.19
CA VAL A 141 3.25 3.01 14.08
C VAL A 141 3.77 4.12 15.00
N LYS A 142 3.47 4.01 16.29
CA LYS A 142 3.81 5.02 17.29
C LYS A 142 4.62 4.39 18.43
N PRO A 143 5.51 5.17 19.06
CA PRO A 143 6.02 4.86 20.38
C PRO A 143 4.94 4.35 21.33
N SER A 144 5.15 3.17 21.92
CA SER A 144 4.29 2.72 23.02
C SER A 144 4.70 3.44 24.32
N LYS A 145 3.83 3.46 25.33
CA LYS A 145 4.20 3.99 26.66
C LYS A 145 5.34 3.21 27.33
N ALA A 146 5.67 2.03 26.81
CA ALA A 146 6.77 1.19 27.25
C ALA A 146 8.07 1.46 26.48
N GLU A 147 8.15 2.53 25.67
CA GLU A 147 9.36 2.92 24.97
C GLU A 147 10.50 3.21 25.98
N GLY A 148 11.51 2.33 25.98
CA GLY A 148 12.58 2.29 27.00
C GLY A 148 12.57 1.05 27.91
N MET A 149 11.48 0.26 27.89
CA MET A 149 11.48 -1.11 28.40
C MET A 149 11.92 -2.03 27.26
N THR A 150 12.88 -2.91 27.53
CA THR A 150 13.30 -3.93 26.56
C THR A 150 12.15 -4.90 26.38
N LEU A 151 11.39 -4.75 25.29
CA LEU A 151 10.48 -5.79 24.84
C LEU A 151 11.33 -7.02 24.51
N SER A 152 11.00 -8.16 25.12
CA SER A 152 11.56 -9.44 24.70
C SER A 152 10.98 -9.78 23.35
N GLU A 153 11.67 -9.36 22.28
CA GLU A 153 11.33 -9.72 20.91
C GLU A 153 11.21 -11.24 20.83
N SER A 154 10.00 -11.69 20.50
CA SER A 154 9.62 -13.10 20.52
C SER A 154 9.07 -13.46 19.16
N LYS A 155 9.51 -14.61 18.65
CA LYS A 155 9.16 -15.06 17.29
C LYS A 155 8.78 -16.54 17.28
N VAL A 156 7.82 -16.87 16.45
CA VAL A 156 7.41 -18.24 16.15
C VAL A 156 7.34 -18.42 14.64
N VAL A 157 7.72 -19.60 14.15
CA VAL A 157 7.55 -19.98 12.76
C VAL A 157 6.53 -21.12 12.73
N ILE A 158 5.53 -20.98 11.88
CA ILE A 158 4.45 -21.94 11.72
C ILE A 158 4.26 -22.31 10.25
N THR A 159 3.61 -23.45 10.01
CA THR A 159 3.23 -23.89 8.66
C THR A 159 2.05 -23.07 8.13
N GLU A 160 1.88 -23.09 6.81
CA GLU A 160 0.70 -22.50 6.14
C GLU A 160 -0.61 -23.12 6.64
N GLU A 161 -0.63 -24.42 6.92
CA GLU A 161 -1.82 -25.10 7.46
C GLU A 161 -2.25 -24.50 8.81
N LEU A 162 -1.30 -24.32 9.74
CA LEU A 162 -1.62 -23.73 11.04
C LEU A 162 -2.03 -22.26 10.90
N TRP A 163 -1.36 -21.49 10.04
CA TRP A 163 -1.72 -20.10 9.72
C TRP A 163 -3.16 -19.96 9.22
N ASN A 164 -3.57 -20.79 8.26
CA ASN A 164 -4.91 -20.75 7.67
C ASN A 164 -6.00 -21.01 8.71
N ARG A 165 -5.75 -21.91 9.66
CA ARG A 165 -6.69 -22.20 10.75
C ARG A 165 -6.78 -21.05 11.75
N LEU A 166 -5.63 -20.49 12.13
CA LEU A 166 -5.56 -19.37 13.07
C LEU A 166 -6.30 -18.14 12.54
N THR A 167 -6.13 -17.82 11.24
CA THR A 167 -6.78 -16.68 10.58
C THR A 167 -8.27 -16.92 10.30
N ALA A 168 -8.70 -18.17 10.08
CA ALA A 168 -10.12 -18.55 10.02
C ALA A 168 -10.87 -18.34 11.35
N GLY A 169 -10.14 -18.16 12.46
CA GLY A 169 -10.69 -18.03 13.80
C GLY A 169 -11.07 -19.37 14.41
N GLU A 170 -10.47 -20.47 13.93
CA GLU A 170 -10.57 -21.76 14.58
C GLU A 170 -9.76 -21.77 15.88
N SER A 171 -10.21 -22.58 16.83
CA SER A 171 -9.44 -22.82 18.05
C SER A 171 -8.11 -23.51 17.70
N PRO A 172 -6.99 -23.12 18.31
CA PRO A 172 -5.69 -23.71 18.04
C PRO A 172 -5.57 -25.20 18.39
N ALA A 173 -6.59 -25.83 18.99
CA ALA A 173 -6.64 -27.26 19.30
C ALA A 173 -6.35 -28.11 18.05
N SER A 174 -5.09 -28.48 17.89
CA SER A 174 -4.55 -29.19 16.74
C SER A 174 -3.24 -29.86 17.11
N PRO A 175 -2.94 -31.02 16.51
CA PRO A 175 -1.63 -31.66 16.69
C PRO A 175 -0.47 -30.72 16.34
N LEU A 176 -0.63 -29.88 15.31
CA LEU A 176 0.36 -28.90 14.88
C LEU A 176 0.65 -27.81 15.93
N TYR A 177 -0.36 -27.45 16.72
CA TYR A 177 -0.19 -26.51 17.83
C TYR A 177 0.42 -27.16 19.06
N ASP A 178 0.11 -28.44 19.29
CA ASP A 178 0.68 -29.23 20.40
C ASP A 178 2.19 -29.50 20.20
N GLU A 179 2.68 -29.43 18.96
CA GLU A 179 4.12 -29.52 18.61
C GLU A 179 4.91 -28.26 19.00
N LEU A 180 4.23 -27.13 19.26
CA LEU A 180 4.87 -25.90 19.68
C LEU A 180 5.25 -25.94 21.17
N SER A 181 6.34 -25.27 21.52
CA SER A 181 6.70 -25.05 22.93
C SER A 181 5.65 -24.17 23.63
N SER A 182 5.57 -24.27 24.96
CA SER A 182 4.61 -23.48 25.76
C SER A 182 4.75 -21.97 25.53
N ASP A 183 5.99 -21.48 25.34
CA ASP A 183 6.24 -20.06 25.05
C ASP A 183 5.71 -19.66 23.67
N GLN A 184 5.87 -20.52 22.66
CA GLN A 184 5.34 -20.29 21.31
C GLN A 184 3.81 -20.35 21.28
N GLN A 185 3.20 -21.28 22.02
CA GLN A 185 1.76 -21.37 22.18
C GLN A 185 1.20 -20.08 22.80
N GLN A 186 1.84 -19.59 23.87
CA GLN A 186 1.46 -18.32 24.48
C GLN A 186 1.56 -17.16 23.49
N LEU A 187 2.67 -17.08 22.73
CA LEU A 187 2.86 -16.04 21.72
C LEU A 187 1.77 -16.05 20.65
N ILE A 188 1.40 -17.23 20.15
CA ILE A 188 0.31 -17.37 19.17
C ILE A 188 -1.03 -16.96 19.77
N ALA A 189 -1.31 -17.33 21.02
CA ALA A 189 -2.55 -16.94 21.69
C ALA A 189 -2.64 -15.41 21.86
N GLU A 190 -1.53 -14.74 22.20
CA GLU A 190 -1.45 -13.28 22.28
C GLU A 190 -1.68 -12.64 20.91
N TRP A 191 -0.99 -13.11 19.86
CA TRP A 191 -1.21 -12.64 18.49
C TRP A 191 -2.65 -12.84 18.03
N GLN A 192 -3.25 -14.02 18.29
CA GLN A 192 -4.61 -14.33 17.86
C GLN A 192 -5.62 -13.44 18.58
N GLN A 193 -5.40 -13.13 19.86
CA GLN A 193 -6.22 -12.20 20.62
C GLN A 193 -6.15 -10.78 20.04
N ASP A 194 -4.96 -10.29 19.69
CA ASP A 194 -4.77 -8.99 19.05
C ASP A 194 -5.39 -8.95 17.65
N PHE A 195 -5.24 -10.02 16.87
CA PHE A 195 -5.86 -10.17 15.55
C PHE A 195 -7.39 -10.14 15.63
N GLN A 196 -7.99 -10.85 16.59
CA GLN A 196 -9.43 -10.82 16.83
C GLN A 196 -9.91 -9.43 17.29
N THR A 197 -9.13 -8.74 18.13
CA THR A 197 -9.42 -7.39 18.60
C THR A 197 -9.36 -6.37 17.46
N ASN A 198 -8.48 -6.58 16.48
CA ASN A 198 -8.37 -5.80 15.25
C ASN A 198 -9.32 -6.30 14.14
N ALA A 199 -10.51 -6.78 14.50
CA ALA A 199 -11.55 -7.22 13.57
C ALA A 199 -11.11 -8.28 12.54
N ARG A 200 -10.08 -9.08 12.86
CA ARG A 200 -9.49 -10.10 11.99
C ARG A 200 -8.91 -9.54 10.68
N THR A 201 -8.38 -8.32 10.73
CA THR A 201 -7.64 -7.71 9.61
C THR A 201 -6.21 -7.39 10.03
N MET A 202 -5.33 -7.25 9.05
CA MET A 202 -3.96 -6.77 9.23
C MET A 202 -3.66 -5.81 8.10
N ASP A 203 -2.85 -4.81 8.39
CA ASP A 203 -2.35 -3.96 7.31
C ASP A 203 -1.29 -4.75 6.52
N ASN A 204 -1.11 -4.44 5.23
CA ASN A 204 -0.12 -5.12 4.40
C ASN A 204 0.83 -4.12 3.75
N LEU A 205 2.07 -4.54 3.54
CA LEU A 205 3.08 -3.92 2.69
C LEU A 205 3.54 -4.98 1.70
N SER A 206 3.54 -4.67 0.41
CA SER A 206 3.89 -5.63 -0.64
C SER A 206 4.74 -5.00 -1.72
N THR A 207 5.68 -5.76 -2.26
CA THR A 207 6.38 -5.43 -3.50
C THR A 207 5.64 -6.07 -4.67
N ILE A 208 5.43 -5.32 -5.74
CA ILE A 208 4.61 -5.75 -6.88
C ILE A 208 5.37 -5.47 -8.17
N ARG A 209 5.49 -6.48 -9.02
CA ARG A 209 6.05 -6.36 -10.37
C ARG A 209 4.97 -6.57 -11.42
N ILE A 210 4.92 -5.70 -12.43
CA ILE A 210 4.05 -5.82 -13.60
C ILE A 210 4.90 -6.37 -14.75
N GLY A 211 4.60 -7.61 -15.15
CA GLY A 211 5.22 -8.27 -16.29
C GLY A 211 4.53 -7.94 -17.63
N SER A 212 5.07 -8.49 -18.71
CA SER A 212 4.52 -8.33 -20.06
C SER A 212 3.03 -8.74 -20.12
N GLY A 213 2.20 -7.90 -20.71
CA GLY A 213 0.74 -8.13 -20.79
C GLY A 213 -0.02 -7.80 -19.51
N ASN A 214 0.48 -6.85 -18.70
CA ASN A 214 -0.14 -6.37 -17.46
C ASN A 214 -0.34 -7.45 -16.39
N GLN A 215 0.43 -8.54 -16.45
CA GLN A 215 0.40 -9.58 -15.42
C GLN A 215 1.06 -9.05 -14.15
N THR A 216 0.27 -8.91 -13.10
CA THR A 216 0.74 -8.42 -11.80
C THR A 216 1.17 -9.60 -10.95
N ALA A 217 2.42 -9.59 -10.49
CA ALA A 217 2.97 -10.56 -9.56
C ALA A 217 3.35 -9.86 -8.26
N ILE A 218 2.80 -10.33 -7.14
CA ILE A 218 3.28 -9.92 -5.82
C ILE A 218 4.59 -10.66 -5.57
N GLU A 219 5.64 -9.93 -5.22
CA GLU A 219 6.95 -10.52 -4.96
C GLU A 219 7.14 -10.91 -3.51
N ASP A 220 6.86 -9.97 -2.61
CA ASP A 220 6.94 -10.16 -1.17
C ASP A 220 5.75 -9.48 -0.48
N ILE A 221 5.38 -10.00 0.69
CA ILE A 221 4.33 -9.45 1.53
C ILE A 221 4.79 -9.45 2.99
N LEU A 222 4.56 -8.33 3.66
CA LEU A 222 4.72 -8.12 5.09
C LEU A 222 3.38 -7.66 5.67
N PHE A 223 2.90 -8.32 6.71
CA PHE A 223 1.71 -7.88 7.44
C PHE A 223 2.10 -7.17 8.74
N VAL A 224 1.32 -6.14 9.08
CA VAL A 224 1.53 -5.30 10.26
C VAL A 224 0.25 -5.22 11.08
N LEU A 225 0.36 -5.53 12.37
CA LEU A 225 -0.74 -5.50 13.32
C LEU A 225 -0.29 -4.92 14.67
N PRO A 226 -0.89 -3.82 15.17
CA PRO A 226 -0.67 -3.29 16.49
C PRO A 226 -0.98 -4.34 17.54
N ALA A 227 -0.05 -4.48 18.45
CA ALA A 227 -0.20 -5.25 19.66
C ALA A 227 -0.46 -4.30 20.83
N LYS A 228 -0.83 -4.86 21.98
CA LYS A 228 -0.84 -4.12 23.24
C LYS A 228 0.53 -3.49 23.56
N GLU A 229 1.61 -4.21 23.25
CA GLU A 229 3.00 -3.84 23.58
C GLU A 229 3.91 -3.88 22.35
N GLY A 230 3.56 -3.16 21.28
CA GLY A 230 4.39 -3.06 20.07
C GLY A 230 3.59 -3.40 18.81
N PHE A 231 4.23 -4.12 17.89
CA PHE A 231 3.66 -4.47 16.59
C PHE A 231 3.99 -5.92 16.25
N TRP A 232 2.97 -6.68 15.88
CA TRP A 232 3.11 -7.95 15.20
C TRP A 232 3.53 -7.71 13.76
N ILE A 233 4.62 -8.35 13.38
CA ILE A 233 5.06 -8.49 12.00
C ILE A 233 4.87 -9.93 11.57
N VAL A 234 4.25 -10.13 10.41
CA VAL A 234 4.10 -11.46 9.81
C VAL A 234 4.66 -11.46 8.39
N CYS A 235 5.52 -12.43 8.09
CA CYS A 235 6.10 -12.62 6.76
C CYS A 235 6.37 -14.09 6.47
N ASN A 236 6.46 -14.46 5.18
CA ASN A 236 7.00 -15.74 4.78
C ASN A 236 8.54 -15.67 4.79
N ARG A 237 9.20 -16.65 5.42
CA ARG A 237 10.67 -16.75 5.44
C ARG A 237 11.25 -17.45 4.21
N GLU A 238 10.44 -18.22 3.50
CA GLU A 238 10.91 -18.91 2.30
C GLU A 238 11.02 -17.95 1.12
N ALA A 239 12.24 -17.80 0.62
CA ALA A 239 12.53 -17.01 -0.57
C ALA A 239 12.18 -17.75 -1.87
N ASP A 240 12.22 -19.09 -1.86
CA ASP A 240 11.75 -19.90 -2.98
C ASP A 240 10.21 -20.01 -2.93
N ARG A 241 9.55 -19.41 -3.93
CA ARG A 241 8.09 -19.45 -4.04
C ARG A 241 7.51 -20.85 -4.30
N ASN A 242 8.36 -21.81 -4.66
CA ASN A 242 7.95 -23.21 -4.83
C ASN A 242 8.16 -24.05 -3.57
N ALA A 243 8.83 -23.51 -2.54
CA ALA A 243 8.98 -24.16 -1.26
C ALA A 243 7.70 -24.03 -0.42
N GLU A 244 7.56 -24.93 0.55
CA GLU A 244 6.43 -24.90 1.48
C GLU A 244 6.53 -23.66 2.40
N PRO A 245 5.50 -22.80 2.49
CA PRO A 245 5.62 -21.54 3.20
C PRO A 245 5.93 -21.70 4.69
N GLN A 246 6.86 -20.86 5.18
CA GLN A 246 7.21 -20.76 6.60
C GLN A 246 6.82 -19.40 7.13
N ILE A 247 5.65 -19.33 7.77
CA ILE A 247 5.09 -18.08 8.25
C ILE A 247 5.72 -17.72 9.59
N CYS A 248 6.49 -16.63 9.62
CA CYS A 248 7.08 -16.09 10.83
C CYS A 248 6.14 -15.04 11.41
N ILE A 249 5.74 -15.22 12.67
CA ILE A 249 5.01 -14.24 13.48
C ILE A 249 5.95 -13.72 14.55
N GLU A 250 6.16 -12.40 14.59
CA GLU A 250 7.12 -11.76 15.48
C GLU A 250 6.53 -10.53 16.16
N LEU A 251 6.67 -10.44 17.49
CA LEU A 251 6.35 -9.23 18.24
C LEU A 251 7.58 -8.31 18.25
N GLN A 252 7.43 -7.13 17.66
CA GLN A 252 8.49 -6.14 17.52
C GLN A 252 8.20 -4.87 18.34
N SER A 253 9.27 -4.29 18.87
CA SER A 253 9.26 -2.92 19.41
C SER A 253 9.02 -1.89 18.31
N PHE A 254 8.68 -0.65 18.68
CA PHE A 254 8.57 0.47 17.71
C PHE A 254 9.85 0.61 16.86
N SER A 255 11.02 0.60 17.50
CA SER A 255 12.30 0.73 16.81
C SER A 255 12.63 -0.43 15.88
N ALA A 256 12.22 -1.66 16.24
CA ALA A 256 12.42 -2.83 15.37
C ALA A 256 11.45 -2.81 14.19
N CYS A 257 10.16 -2.53 14.43
CA CYS A 257 9.15 -2.39 13.39
C CYS A 257 9.54 -1.31 12.36
N ARG A 258 10.00 -0.14 12.83
CA ARG A 258 10.51 0.95 11.97
C ARG A 258 11.62 0.45 11.03
N LYS A 259 12.62 -0.25 11.57
CA LYS A 259 13.72 -0.82 10.77
C LYS A 259 13.24 -1.90 9.79
N THR A 260 12.31 -2.74 10.20
CA THR A 260 11.71 -3.78 9.36
C THR A 260 11.00 -3.16 8.15
N LEU A 261 10.18 -2.12 8.37
CA LEU A 261 9.51 -1.39 7.29
C LEU A 261 10.50 -0.73 6.34
N GLY A 262 11.52 -0.05 6.87
CA GLY A 262 12.57 0.57 6.05
C GLY A 262 13.36 -0.45 5.23
N SER A 263 13.72 -1.59 5.84
CA SER A 263 14.46 -2.66 5.16
C SER A 263 13.63 -3.33 4.06
N PHE A 264 12.33 -3.55 4.30
CA PHE A 264 11.40 -4.08 3.31
C PHE A 264 11.24 -3.13 2.12
N ALA A 265 11.09 -1.82 2.39
CA ALA A 265 10.99 -0.80 1.35
C ALA A 265 12.27 -0.68 0.52
N GLY A 266 13.44 -0.84 1.16
CA GLY A 266 14.75 -0.83 0.49
C GLY A 266 14.94 -1.95 -0.54
N ALA A 267 14.09 -2.98 -0.57
CA ALA A 267 14.11 -3.97 -1.65
C ALA A 267 13.71 -3.37 -3.03
N LEU A 268 13.05 -2.20 -3.04
CA LEU A 268 12.67 -1.49 -4.26
C LEU A 268 13.85 -0.73 -4.93
N THR A 269 14.99 -0.58 -4.24
CA THR A 269 16.17 0.17 -4.70
C THR A 269 17.29 -0.74 -5.17
#